data_AF-A0A161WHY6-F1
#
_entry.id   AF-A0A161WHY6-F1
#
_cell.length_a   1.000
_cell.length_b   1.000
_cell.length_c   1.000
_cell.angle_alpha   90.00
_cell.angle_beta   90.00
_cell.angle_gamma   90.00
#
_symmetry.space_group_name_H-M   'P 1'
#
loop_
_entity.id
_entity.type
_entity.pdbx_description
1 polymer ?
#
loop_
_entity_poly.entity_id
_entity_poly.type
_entity_poly.pdbx_seq_one_letter_code
_entity_poly.pdbx_strand_id
1 'polypeptide(L)'
;MEGALFVKKLKKEEIDNETIGYSKKTFFYADGYIRKLEKYNLPIEVVEDTFSNCYNVYSDIRYRMYRKNKNSQKLVEEVMDNLSDYNFSSLNLYAQPKSVQKTGIIHILANDGKRDVFWGEVDINE
;
A
#
# COMPACT_ATOMS: atom_id res chain seq x y z
N MET A 1 1.60 -4.27 16.14
CA MET A 1 1.35 -3.50 14.90
C MET A 1 1.15 -2.01 15.14
N GLU A 2 0.66 -1.58 16.31
CA GLU A 2 0.44 -0.14 16.60
C GLU A 2 1.67 0.77 16.42
N GLY A 3 2.88 0.23 16.59
CA GLY A 3 4.14 0.96 16.39
C GLY A 3 4.63 1.05 14.95
N ALA A 4 3.97 0.38 13.99
CA ALA A 4 4.37 0.39 12.58
C ALA A 4 4.20 1.79 11.98
N LEU A 5 5.15 2.22 11.15
CA LEU A 5 5.17 3.57 10.59
C LEU A 5 3.91 3.86 9.78
N PHE A 6 3.43 2.92 8.95
CA PHE A 6 2.20 3.12 8.19
C PHE A 6 0.98 3.35 9.09
N VAL A 7 0.88 2.66 10.23
CA VAL A 7 -0.23 2.85 11.19
C VAL A 7 -0.15 4.23 11.82
N LYS A 8 1.06 4.69 12.16
CA LYS A 8 1.26 6.04 12.67
C LYS A 8 0.86 7.10 11.63
N LYS A 9 1.23 6.90 10.36
CA LYS A 9 0.82 7.79 9.25
C LYS A 9 -0.71 7.84 9.10
N LEU A 10 -1.41 6.71 9.21
CA LEU A 10 -2.88 6.68 9.17
C LEU A 10 -3.49 7.42 10.37
N LYS A 11 -2.95 7.23 11.59
CA LYS A 11 -3.44 7.93 12.78
C LYS A 11 -3.20 9.44 12.74
N LYS A 12 -2.07 9.90 12.17
CA LYS A 12 -1.78 11.33 11.98
C LYS A 12 -2.90 12.02 11.20
N GLU A 13 -3.41 11.34 10.19
CA GLU A 13 -4.45 11.82 9.28
C GLU A 13 -5.87 11.53 9.76
N GLU A 14 -6.03 11.15 11.03
CA GLU A 14 -7.32 10.88 11.67
C GLU A 14 -8.18 9.84 10.92
N ILE A 15 -7.52 8.89 10.23
CA ILE A 15 -8.20 7.78 9.54
C ILE A 15 -8.97 6.94 10.56
N ASP A 16 -10.18 6.53 10.19
CA ASP A 16 -11.03 5.80 11.13
C ASP A 16 -10.46 4.42 11.52
N ASN A 17 -10.96 3.91 12.65
CA ASN A 17 -10.45 2.67 13.24
C ASN A 17 -10.80 1.41 12.40
N GLU A 18 -11.86 1.44 11.61
CA GLU A 18 -12.25 0.33 10.75
C GLU A 18 -11.27 0.21 9.58
N THR A 19 -10.99 1.33 8.90
CA THR A 19 -9.97 1.42 7.85
C THR A 19 -8.59 1.06 8.40
N ILE A 20 -8.19 1.58 9.55
CA ILE A 20 -6.92 1.20 10.20
C ILE A 20 -6.88 -0.31 10.53
N GLY A 21 -7.98 -0.86 11.05
CA GLY A 21 -8.10 -2.28 11.35
C GLY A 21 -7.94 -3.14 10.09
N TYR A 22 -8.59 -2.74 9.00
CA TYR A 22 -8.49 -3.42 7.72
C TYR A 22 -7.08 -3.29 7.11
N SER A 23 -6.45 -2.11 7.15
CA SER A 23 -5.07 -1.86 6.71
C SER A 23 -4.05 -2.74 7.44
N LYS A 24 -4.22 -2.95 8.76
CA LYS A 24 -3.37 -3.86 9.54
C LYS A 24 -3.50 -5.31 9.07
N LYS A 25 -4.72 -5.74 8.79
CA LYS A 25 -5.01 -7.09 8.29
C LYS A 25 -4.39 -7.30 6.90
N THR A 26 -4.58 -6.36 5.97
CA THR A 26 -4.05 -6.46 4.60
C THR A 26 -2.52 -6.39 4.61
N PHE A 27 -1.91 -5.53 5.43
CA PHE A 27 -0.45 -5.48 5.64
C PHE A 27 0.13 -6.85 5.98
N PHE A 28 -0.48 -7.58 6.92
CA PHE A 28 0.00 -8.91 7.31
C PHE A 28 -0.06 -9.92 6.15
N TYR A 29 -1.12 -9.88 5.34
CA TYR A 29 -1.23 -10.74 4.15
C TYR A 29 -0.20 -10.39 3.08
N ALA A 30 0.06 -9.10 2.87
CA ALA A 30 1.08 -8.63 1.93
C ALA A 30 2.49 -9.01 2.39
N ASP A 31 2.81 -8.84 3.67
CA ASP A 31 4.09 -9.25 4.24
C ASP A 31 4.34 -10.75 4.07
N GLY A 32 3.31 -11.58 4.32
CA GLY A 32 3.38 -13.02 4.05
C GLY A 32 3.58 -13.36 2.57
N TYR A 33 3.04 -12.54 1.67
CA TYR A 33 3.26 -12.67 0.23
C TYR A 33 4.70 -12.32 -0.18
N ILE A 34 5.25 -11.19 0.29
CA ILE A 34 6.63 -10.79 -0.01
C ILE A 34 7.63 -11.85 0.50
N ARG A 35 7.48 -12.30 1.75
CA ARG A 35 8.31 -13.39 2.30
C ARG A 35 8.21 -14.68 1.50
N LYS A 36 7.04 -14.96 0.90
CA LYS A 36 6.85 -16.10 0.02
C LYS A 36 7.65 -15.94 -1.28
N LEU A 37 7.60 -14.76 -1.91
CA LEU A 37 8.38 -14.49 -3.12
C LEU A 37 9.89 -14.68 -2.88
N GLU A 38 10.39 -14.15 -1.77
CA GLU A 38 11.79 -14.31 -1.34
C GLU A 38 12.15 -15.78 -1.13
N LYS A 39 11.30 -16.54 -0.43
CA LYS A 39 11.51 -17.97 -0.16
C LYS A 39 11.60 -18.81 -1.44
N TYR A 40 10.83 -18.45 -2.47
CA TYR A 40 10.87 -19.15 -3.76
C TYR A 40 11.94 -18.59 -4.72
N ASN A 41 12.80 -17.69 -4.24
CA ASN A 41 13.90 -17.10 -4.99
C ASN A 41 13.45 -16.53 -6.34
N LEU A 42 12.26 -15.90 -6.34
CA LEU A 42 11.78 -15.20 -7.53
C LEU A 42 12.70 -14.01 -7.82
N PRO A 43 12.84 -13.61 -9.10
CA PRO A 43 13.69 -12.48 -9.48
C PRO A 43 13.30 -11.22 -8.70
N ILE A 44 14.29 -10.45 -8.24
CA ILE A 44 14.09 -9.22 -7.47
C ILE A 44 13.19 -8.23 -8.25
N GLU A 45 13.28 -8.27 -9.58
CA GLU A 45 12.47 -7.49 -10.51
C GLU A 45 10.97 -7.74 -10.33
N VAL A 46 10.55 -8.95 -9.95
CA VAL A 46 9.14 -9.27 -9.67
C VAL A 46 8.62 -8.48 -8.46
N VAL A 47 9.45 -8.38 -7.41
CA VAL A 47 9.11 -7.63 -6.19
C VAL A 47 9.08 -6.13 -6.50
N GLU A 48 10.11 -5.63 -7.20
CA GLU A 48 10.21 -4.22 -7.59
C GLU A 48 9.09 -3.80 -8.54
N ASP A 49 8.71 -4.62 -9.51
CA ASP A 49 7.57 -4.36 -10.39
C ASP A 49 6.25 -4.32 -9.61
N THR A 50 6.09 -5.21 -8.64
CA THR A 50 4.91 -5.21 -7.76
C THR A 50 4.83 -3.91 -6.96
N PHE A 51 5.94 -3.49 -6.35
CA PHE A 51 6.02 -2.24 -5.61
C PHE A 51 5.82 -1.01 -6.49
N SER A 52 6.43 -0.99 -7.67
CA SER A 52 6.31 0.12 -8.63
C SER A 52 4.88 0.28 -9.12
N ASN A 53 4.20 -0.81 -9.47
CA ASN A 53 2.79 -0.78 -9.86
C ASN A 53 1.90 -0.27 -8.74
N CYS A 54 2.10 -0.74 -7.50
CA CYS A 54 1.36 -0.25 -6.35
C CYS A 54 1.58 1.25 -6.10
N TYR A 55 2.82 1.70 -6.18
CA TYR A 55 3.17 3.10 -6.02
C TYR A 55 2.54 3.98 -7.10
N ASN A 56 2.56 3.53 -8.36
CA ASN A 56 1.95 4.26 -9.48
C ASN A 56 0.44 4.46 -9.29
N VAL A 57 -0.28 3.42 -8.83
CA VAL A 57 -1.72 3.54 -8.49
C VAL A 57 -1.93 4.57 -7.39
N TYR A 58 -1.14 4.52 -6.33
CA TYR A 58 -1.18 5.51 -5.25
C TYR A 58 -0.94 6.94 -5.76
N SER A 59 0.14 7.15 -6.52
CA SER A 59 0.52 8.46 -7.04
C SER A 59 -0.54 9.04 -7.97
N ASP A 60 -1.13 8.23 -8.84
CA ASP A 60 -2.22 8.65 -9.74
C ASP A 60 -3.45 9.09 -8.94
N ILE A 61 -3.89 8.30 -7.95
CA ILE A 61 -5.07 8.62 -7.14
C ILE A 61 -4.83 9.89 -6.32
N ARG A 62 -3.64 10.03 -5.73
CA ARG A 62 -3.25 11.24 -5.02
C ARG A 62 -3.27 12.46 -5.94
N TYR A 63 -2.72 12.32 -7.14
CA TYR A 63 -2.73 13.39 -8.14
C TYR A 63 -4.14 13.73 -8.61
N ARG A 64 -4.99 12.77 -8.99
CA ARG A 64 -6.29 13.09 -9.59
C ARG A 64 -7.35 13.52 -8.56
N MET A 65 -7.29 12.96 -7.36
CA MET A 65 -8.34 13.07 -6.34
C MET A 65 -7.88 13.90 -5.13
N TYR A 66 -6.83 13.45 -4.43
CA TYR A 66 -6.45 14.05 -3.15
C TYR A 66 -6.04 15.52 -3.29
N ARG A 67 -5.30 15.89 -4.36
CA ARG A 67 -4.88 17.29 -4.58
C ARG A 67 -6.05 18.29 -4.57
N LYS A 68 -7.25 17.86 -4.95
CA LYS A 68 -8.44 18.72 -5.09
C LYS A 68 -9.29 18.71 -3.82
N ASN A 69 -9.44 17.53 -3.22
CA ASN A 69 -10.42 17.30 -2.16
C ASN A 69 -9.80 17.32 -0.76
N LYS A 70 -8.49 17.10 -0.66
CA LYS A 70 -7.72 17.06 0.60
C LYS A 70 -8.32 16.13 1.66
N ASN A 71 -8.92 15.02 1.22
CA ASN A 71 -9.58 14.05 2.08
C ASN A 71 -8.70 12.78 2.19
N SER A 72 -8.02 12.65 3.33
CA SER A 72 -7.06 11.57 3.60
C SER A 72 -7.76 10.21 3.74
N GLN A 73 -8.93 10.16 4.38
CA GLN A 73 -9.76 8.93 4.48
C GLN A 73 -10.07 8.37 3.10
N LYS A 74 -10.64 9.21 2.23
CA LYS A 74 -10.99 8.83 0.88
C LYS A 74 -9.77 8.43 0.05
N LEU A 75 -8.61 9.06 0.29
CA LEU A 75 -7.38 8.67 -0.41
C LEU A 75 -6.97 7.24 -0.06
N VAL A 76 -7.00 6.87 1.22
CA VAL A 76 -6.64 5.52 1.67
C VAL A 76 -7.59 4.49 1.06
N GLU A 77 -8.91 4.71 1.21
CA GLU A 77 -9.95 3.80 0.70
C GLU A 77 -9.85 3.62 -0.82
N GLU A 78 -9.77 4.72 -1.57
CA GLU A 78 -9.74 4.68 -3.02
C GLU A 78 -8.49 3.95 -3.54
N VAL A 79 -7.34 4.14 -2.88
CA VAL A 79 -6.10 3.40 -3.20
C VAL A 79 -6.28 1.92 -2.93
N MET A 80 -6.86 1.57 -1.77
CA MET A 80 -7.07 0.19 -1.38
C MET A 80 -8.02 -0.55 -2.33
N ASP A 81 -9.08 0.11 -2.77
CA ASP A 81 -10.06 -0.42 -3.73
C ASP A 81 -9.48 -0.55 -5.14
N ASN A 82 -8.76 0.46 -5.63
CA ASN A 82 -8.14 0.37 -6.95
C ASN A 82 -7.06 -0.72 -7.00
N LEU A 83 -6.32 -0.93 -5.91
CA LEU A 83 -5.34 -2.00 -5.81
C LEU A 83 -5.97 -3.39 -5.74
N SER A 84 -7.14 -3.55 -5.11
CA SER A 84 -7.80 -4.85 -5.00
C SER A 84 -8.08 -5.46 -6.37
N ASP A 85 -8.41 -4.60 -7.33
CA ASP A 85 -8.83 -4.95 -8.69
C ASP A 85 -7.70 -4.80 -9.72
N TYR A 86 -6.57 -4.20 -9.32
CA TYR A 86 -5.46 -3.95 -10.23
C TYR A 86 -4.89 -5.24 -10.84
N ASN A 87 -4.71 -5.25 -12.16
CA ASN A 87 -4.15 -6.38 -12.87
C ASN A 87 -2.63 -6.24 -12.99
N PHE A 88 -1.89 -7.06 -12.25
CA PHE A 88 -0.43 -7.14 -12.31
C PHE A 88 0.01 -8.04 -13.47
N SER A 89 -0.47 -7.79 -14.69
CA SER A 89 -0.30 -8.69 -15.84
C SER A 89 1.15 -8.94 -16.24
N SER A 90 2.10 -8.11 -15.80
CA SER A 90 3.54 -8.31 -15.97
C SER A 90 4.11 -9.43 -15.07
N LEU A 91 3.41 -9.82 -14.00
CA LEU A 91 3.86 -10.88 -13.10
C LEU A 91 3.41 -12.26 -13.60
N ASN A 92 4.31 -13.23 -13.51
CA ASN A 92 3.99 -14.65 -13.72
C ASN A 92 2.79 -15.05 -12.84
N LEU A 93 1.87 -15.86 -13.37
CA LEU A 93 0.65 -16.32 -12.69
C LEU A 93 0.91 -16.87 -11.28
N TYR A 94 2.03 -17.57 -11.07
CA TYR A 94 2.39 -18.14 -9.77
C TYR A 94 2.87 -17.11 -8.74
N ALA A 95 3.26 -15.92 -9.21
CA ALA A 95 3.70 -14.79 -8.41
C ALA A 95 2.60 -13.73 -8.23
N GLN A 96 1.39 -13.92 -8.78
CA GLN A 96 0.32 -12.92 -8.65
C GLN A 96 -0.17 -12.79 -7.20
N PRO A 97 -0.19 -11.57 -6.62
CA PRO A 97 -0.80 -11.34 -5.32
C PRO A 97 -2.33 -11.45 -5.41
N LYS A 98 -2.96 -12.02 -4.39
CA LYS A 98 -4.42 -11.98 -4.22
C LYS A 98 -4.88 -10.56 -3.91
N SER A 99 -6.15 -10.25 -4.17
CA SER A 99 -6.77 -8.94 -3.88
C SER A 99 -6.38 -8.36 -2.51
N VAL A 100 -6.58 -9.12 -1.42
CA VAL A 100 -6.21 -8.68 -0.06
C VAL A 100 -4.70 -8.40 0.12
N GLN A 101 -3.84 -9.07 -0.65
CA GLN A 101 -2.39 -8.87 -0.62
C GLN A 101 -2.02 -7.62 -1.41
N LYS A 102 -2.65 -7.38 -2.57
CA LYS A 102 -2.48 -6.15 -3.38
C LYS A 102 -2.74 -4.91 -2.53
N THR A 103 -3.88 -4.90 -1.84
CA THR A 103 -4.28 -3.83 -0.94
C THR A 103 -3.29 -3.62 0.21
N GLY A 104 -2.62 -4.67 0.68
CA GLY A 104 -1.64 -4.56 1.77
C GLY A 104 -0.26 -4.07 1.34
N ILE A 105 0.11 -4.22 0.06
CA ILE A 105 1.44 -3.85 -0.43
C ILE A 105 1.69 -2.34 -0.27
N ILE A 106 0.69 -1.49 -0.47
CA ILE A 106 0.86 -0.04 -0.24
C ILE A 106 1.22 0.28 1.21
N HIS A 107 0.75 -0.52 2.17
CA HIS A 107 1.12 -0.35 3.58
C HIS A 107 2.55 -0.84 3.87
N ILE A 108 3.09 -1.80 3.10
CA ILE A 108 4.52 -2.12 3.13
C ILE A 108 5.32 -0.90 2.69
N LEU A 109 4.94 -0.29 1.56
CA LEU A 109 5.60 0.91 1.05
C LEU A 109 5.50 2.08 2.04
N ALA A 110 4.33 2.32 2.62
CA ALA A 110 4.12 3.36 3.63
C ALA A 110 4.85 3.10 4.96
N ASN A 111 5.23 1.85 5.22
CA ASN A 111 6.00 1.48 6.40
C ASN A 111 7.51 1.62 6.19
N ASP A 112 7.97 1.76 4.94
CA ASP A 112 9.35 2.08 4.60
C ASP A 112 9.57 3.60 4.72
N GLY A 113 10.34 4.01 5.73
CA GLY A 113 10.62 5.42 6.00
C GLY A 113 11.45 6.13 4.93
N LYS A 114 11.91 5.42 3.89
CA LYS A 114 12.63 5.99 2.74
C LYS A 114 11.72 6.27 1.54
N ARG A 115 10.44 5.89 1.59
CA ARG A 115 9.50 6.01 0.47
C ARG A 115 8.47 7.10 0.71
N ASP A 116 8.18 7.83 -0.37
CA ASP A 116 7.27 8.98 -0.37
C ASP A 116 5.79 8.55 -0.46
N VAL A 117 5.33 7.81 0.54
CA VAL A 117 3.91 7.46 0.69
C VAL A 117 3.32 8.24 1.87
N PHE A 118 2.50 9.22 1.52
CA PHE A 118 1.82 10.13 2.44
C PHE A 118 0.31 10.06 2.26
N TRP A 119 -0.41 9.95 3.37
CA TRP A 119 -1.88 9.98 3.38
C TRP A 119 -2.43 11.40 3.52
N GLY A 120 -1.60 12.33 4.01
CA GLY A 120 -1.86 13.76 4.17
C GLY A 120 -1.04 14.64 3.25
N GLU A 121 -0.91 15.93 3.56
CA GLU A 121 -0.03 16.86 2.82
C GLU A 121 1.47 16.57 3.02
N VAL A 122 1.86 16.22 4.25
CA VAL A 122 3.24 16.08 4.70
C VAL A 122 3.48 14.74 5.40
N ASP A 123 4.71 14.24 5.38
CA ASP A 123 5.03 13.00 6.09
C ASP A 123 4.95 13.15 7.61
N ILE A 124 4.90 12.06 8.36
CA ILE A 124 4.83 12.09 9.84
C ILE A 124 6.03 12.73 10.54
N ASN A 125 7.16 12.87 9.85
CA ASN A 125 8.36 13.49 10.41
C ASN A 125 8.51 14.98 10.03
N GLU A 126 7.54 15.54 9.31
CA GLU A 126 7.39 16.95 8.95
C GLU A 126 6.16 17.56 9.64
#